data_AF-A0A6L9MGK6-F1
#
_entry.id   AF-A0A6L9MGK6-F1
#
_cell.length_a   1.000
_cell.length_b   1.000
_cell.length_c   1.000
_cell.angle_alpha   90.00
_cell.angle_beta   90.00
_cell.angle_gamma   90.00
#
_symmetry.space_group_name_H-M   'P 1'
#
loop_
_entity.id
_entity.type
_entity.pdbx_description
1 polymer ?
#
loop_
_entity_poly.entity_id
_entity_poly.type
_entity_poly.pdbx_seq_one_letter_code
_entity_poly.pdbx_strand_id
1 'polypeptide(L)' 'MAENDAAYVEVEERIRAVRDNIRDLVEQASAASGEAAEQRIADRLSEQEALLERLIQERDGLAGPAAQP' A
#
# COMPACT_ATOMS: atom_id res chain seq x y z
N MET A 1 2.33 -17.86 -17.65
CA MET A 1 3.35 -17.75 -16.59
C MET A 1 4.07 -16.42 -16.72
N ALA A 2 4.86 -16.16 -17.77
CA ALA A 2 5.58 -14.88 -17.93
C ALA A 2 4.75 -13.58 -17.77
N GLU A 3 3.49 -13.55 -18.23
CA GLU A 3 2.58 -12.40 -18.04
C GLU A 3 2.16 -12.21 -16.58
N ASN A 4 1.99 -13.31 -15.84
CA ASN A 4 1.64 -13.32 -14.43
C ASN A 4 2.84 -12.94 -13.54
N ASP A 5 4.05 -13.35 -13.95
CA ASP A 5 5.31 -12.94 -13.32
C ASP A 5 5.54 -11.42 -13.48
N ALA A 6 5.30 -10.87 -14.68
CA ALA A 6 5.41 -9.43 -14.93
C ALA A 6 4.37 -8.63 -14.11
N ALA A 7 3.12 -9.09 -14.08
CA ALA A 7 2.07 -8.48 -13.27
C ALA A 7 2.39 -8.56 -11.77
N TYR A 8 2.93 -9.69 -11.29
CA TYR A 8 3.34 -9.84 -9.88
C TYR A 8 4.42 -8.83 -9.49
N VAL A 9 5.44 -8.64 -10.34
CA VAL A 9 6.49 -7.64 -10.12
C VAL A 9 5.90 -6.23 -10.07
N GLU A 10 5.01 -5.88 -10.99
CA GLU A 10 4.36 -4.56 -11.02
C GLU A 10 3.56 -4.30 -9.73
N VAL A 11 2.79 -5.29 -9.26
CA VAL A 11 2.02 -5.16 -8.01
C VAL A 11 2.94 -5.02 -6.80
N GLU A 12 4.05 -5.75 -6.73
CA GLU A 12 5.02 -5.61 -5.64
C GLU A 12 5.70 -4.23 -5.65
N GLU A 13 6.01 -3.67 -6.82
CA GLU A 13 6.52 -2.29 -6.93
C GLU A 13 5.50 -1.26 -6.43
N ARG A 14 4.22 -1.44 -6.78
CA ARG A 14 3.13 -0.58 -6.30
C ARG A 14 2.93 -0.71 -4.78
N ILE A 15 2.99 -1.93 -4.24
CA ILE A 15 2.94 -2.19 -2.78
C ILE A 15 4.07 -1.44 -2.08
N ARG A 16 5.29 -1.53 -2.61
CA ARG A 16 6.45 -0.82 -2.06
C ARG A 16 6.23 0.69 -2.04
N ALA A 17 5.80 1.26 -3.16
CA ALA A 17 5.52 2.70 -3.24
C ALA A 17 4.42 3.14 -2.27
N VAL A 18 3.35 2.35 -2.10
CA VAL A 18 2.27 2.66 -1.14
C VAL A 18 2.77 2.60 0.30
N ARG A 19 3.61 1.60 0.65
CA ARG A 19 4.22 1.49 1.99
C ARG A 19 5.16 2.65 2.29
N ASP A 20 5.95 3.08 1.31
CA ASP A 20 6.83 4.25 1.46
C ASP A 20 6.00 5.52 1.70
N ASN A 21 4.93 5.72 0.91
CA ASN A 21 3.99 6.84 1.14
C ASN A 21 3.32 6.79 2.53
N ILE A 22 2.96 5.61 3.03
CA ILE A 22 2.39 5.44 4.38
C ILE A 22 3.40 5.86 5.44
N ARG A 23 4.68 5.47 5.30
CA ARG A 23 5.74 5.90 6.23
C ARG A 23 5.91 7.43 6.23
N ASP A 24 5.98 8.03 5.05
CA ASP A 24 6.08 9.49 4.90
C ASP A 24 4.88 10.21 5.54
N LEU A 25 3.67 9.65 5.42
CA LEU A 25 2.46 10.21 6.04
C LEU A 25 2.47 10.08 7.56
N VAL A 26 2.99 8.98 8.12
CA VAL A 26 3.15 8.81 9.57
C VAL A 26 4.18 9.78 10.13
N GLU A 27 5.28 10.00 9.42
CA GLU A 27 6.28 11.02 9.78
C GLU A 27 5.67 12.43 9.73
N GLN A 28 4.90 12.73 8.69
CA GLN A 28 4.17 14.00 8.58
C GLN A 28 3.12 14.18 9.69
N ALA A 29 2.38 13.12 10.06
CA ALA A 29 1.40 13.18 11.16
C ALA A 29 2.08 13.57 12.47
N SER A 30 3.28 13.04 12.71
CA SER A 30 4.08 13.33 13.91
C SER A 30 4.62 14.76 13.94
N ALA A 31 4.80 15.38 12.77
CA ALA A 31 5.27 16.76 12.62
C ALA A 31 4.13 17.78 12.43
N ALA A 32 2.91 17.32 12.13
CA ALA A 32 1.75 18.15 11.91
C ALA A 32 1.31 18.83 13.21
N SER A 33 0.72 20.02 13.07
CA SER A 33 0.14 20.73 14.19
C SER A 33 -1.23 21.25 13.78
N GLY A 34 -2.24 20.90 14.58
CA GLY A 34 -3.61 21.37 14.43
C GLY A 34 -4.52 20.33 13.78
N GLU A 35 -5.74 20.26 14.32
CA GLU A 35 -6.73 19.21 14.01
C GLU A 35 -7.02 19.07 12.51
N ALA A 36 -7.13 20.17 11.77
CA ALA A 36 -7.41 20.11 10.34
C ALA A 36 -6.26 19.52 9.50
N ALA A 37 -5.01 19.65 9.95
CA ALA A 37 -3.87 19.05 9.29
C ALA A 37 -3.79 17.55 9.64
N GLU A 38 -3.95 17.23 10.92
CA GLU A 38 -3.99 15.85 11.43
C GLU A 38 -5.11 15.03 10.76
N GLN A 39 -6.31 15.61 10.63
CA GLN A 39 -7.45 14.95 9.99
C GLN A 39 -7.19 14.63 8.52
N ARG A 40 -6.61 15.57 7.75
CA ARG A 40 -6.26 15.34 6.33
C ARG A 40 -5.23 14.23 6.18
N ILE A 41 -4.24 14.19 7.08
CA ILE A 41 -3.22 13.14 7.06
C ILE A 41 -3.85 11.79 7.42
N ALA A 42 -4.75 11.74 8.41
CA ALA A 42 -5.49 10.54 8.79
C ALA A 42 -6.37 10.02 7.65
N ASP A 43 -7.12 10.90 6.98
CA ASP A 43 -7.93 10.53 5.81
C ASP A 43 -7.06 9.93 4.71
N ARG A 44 -5.92 10.57 4.40
CA ARG A 44 -4.99 10.09 3.38
C ARG A 44 -4.32 8.77 3.77
N LEU A 45 -4.01 8.59 5.05
CA LEU A 45 -3.45 7.34 5.57
C LEU A 45 -4.45 6.19 5.35
N SER A 46 -5.72 6.41 5.69
CA SER A 46 -6.79 5.42 5.49
C SER A 46 -6.97 5.03 4.02
N GLU A 47 -6.91 6.00 3.10
CA GLU A 47 -6.94 5.72 1.65
C GLU A 47 -5.77 4.83 1.21
N GLN A 48 -4.56 5.11 1.70
CA GLN A 48 -3.35 4.38 1.34
C GLN A 48 -3.34 2.97 1.94
N GLU A 49 -3.84 2.78 3.17
CA GLU A 49 -3.99 1.47 3.79
C GLU A 49 -5.01 0.60 3.03
N ALA A 50 -6.15 1.19 2.63
CA ALA A 50 -7.15 0.49 1.81
C ALA A 50 -6.59 0.09 0.44
N LEU A 51 -5.78 0.96 -0.19
CA LEU A 51 -5.08 0.64 -1.43
C LEU A 51 -4.06 -0.49 -1.22
N LEU A 52 -3.28 -0.44 -0.13
CA LEU A 52 -2.31 -1.48 0.20
C LEU A 52 -2.98 -2.85 0.35
N GLU A 53 -4.11 -2.92 1.04
CA GLU A 53 -4.87 -4.16 1.22
C GLU A 53 -5.33 -4.74 -0.14
N ARG A 54 -5.87 -3.90 -1.03
CA ARG A 54 -6.28 -4.32 -2.37
C ARG A 54 -5.12 -4.85 -3.20
N LEU A 55 -3.97 -4.19 -3.14
CA LEU A 55 -2.77 -4.62 -3.87
C LEU A 55 -2.23 -5.95 -3.34
N ILE A 56 -2.30 -6.18 -2.02
CA ILE A 56 -1.92 -7.47 -1.42
C ILE A 56 -2.85 -8.58 -1.93
N GLN A 57 -4.16 -8.34 -1.96
CA GLN A 57 -5.13 -9.31 -2.50
C GLN A 57 -4.88 -9.59 -4.00
N GLU A 58 -4.59 -8.56 -4.78
CA GLU A 58 -4.24 -8.68 -6.20
C GLU A 58 -2.99 -9.55 -6.38
N ARG A 59 -1.91 -9.26 -5.64
CA ARG A 59 -0.68 -10.05 -5.64
C ARG A 59 -0.93 -11.50 -5.27
N ASP A 60 -1.68 -11.74 -4.20
CA ASP A 60 -1.94 -13.11 -3.72
C ASP A 60 -2.75 -13.91 -4.76
N GLY A 61 -3.64 -13.25 -5.51
CA GLY A 61 -4.32 -13.82 -6.68
C GLY A 61 -3.36 -14.17 -7.83
N LEU A 62 -2.31 -13.37 -8.03
CA LEU A 62 -1.27 -13.61 -9.03
C LEU A 62 -0.30 -14.73 -8.61
N ALA A 63 -0.01 -14.90 -7.30
CA ALA A 63 0.88 -15.96 -6.81
C ALA A 63 0.30 -17.39 -7.00
N GLY A 64 -1.02 -17.52 -7.17
CA GLY A 64 -1.71 -18.80 -7.33
C GLY A 64 -1.77 -19.65 -6.03
N PRO A 65 -2.59 -20.71 -5.98
CA PRO A 65 -2.82 -21.52 -4.76
C PRO A 65 -1.59 -22.28 -4.23
N ALA A 66 -0.43 -22.18 -4.87
CA ALA A 66 0.81 -22.84 -4.46
C ALA A 66 1.65 -22.03 -3.46
N ALA A 67 1.26 -20.78 -3.16
CA ALA A 67 2.01 -19.88 -2.29
C ALA A 67 1.39 -19.67 -0.89
N GLN A 68 0.43 -20.52 -0.50
CA GLN A 68 0.02 -20.62 0.91
C GLN A 68 0.87 -21.71 1.58
N PRO A 69 1.69 -21.40 2.60
CA PRO A 69 2.30 -22.43 3.45
C PRO A 69 1.24 -23.20 4.26
#